data_AF-A0AAN9YG39-F1
#
_entry.id   AF-A0AAN9YG39-F1
#
_cell.length_a   1.000
_cell.length_b   1.000
_cell.length_c   1.000
_cell.angle_alpha   90.00
_cell.angle_beta   90.00
_cell.angle_gamma   90.00
#
_symmetry.space_group_name_H-M   'P 1'
#
loop_
_entity.id
_entity.type
_entity.pdbx_description
1 polymer ?
#
loop_
_entity_poly.entity_id
_entity_poly.type
_entity_poly.pdbx_seq_one_letter_code
_entity_poly.pdbx_strand_id
1 'polypeptide(L)'
;MKTVFDTGASHINVLNDIIRAKYHGEGKLYAKGEFDRWFADYDAILDVTSFFAPDLVAAYPDAKFILTTRDPQRWVRSVNDTMLKMTTIITTFPIRYMGCISKFMAAWVEFARLALRHLWKDKKPGTDAEAIKTYNE
;
A
#
# COMPACT_ATOMS: atom_id res chain seq x y z
N MET A 1 16.68 -4.95 -9.78
CA MET A 1 15.65 -4.04 -9.24
C MET A 1 15.56 -2.84 -10.18
N LYS A 2 14.70 -2.87 -11.21
CA LYS A 2 14.33 -1.63 -11.91
C LYS A 2 13.57 -0.81 -10.88
N THR A 3 14.16 0.27 -10.41
CA THR A 3 13.61 1.00 -9.28
C THR A 3 12.34 1.72 -9.73
N VAL A 4 11.38 1.92 -8.81
CA VAL A 4 10.18 2.74 -9.04
C VAL A 4 10.54 4.12 -9.63
N PHE A 5 11.74 4.60 -9.35
CA PHE A 5 12.31 5.84 -9.90
C PHE A 5 12.52 5.81 -11.43
N ASP A 6 12.85 4.65 -12.02
CA ASP A 6 13.16 4.51 -13.45
C ASP A 6 11.89 4.58 -14.33
N THR A 7 10.75 4.18 -13.77
CA THR A 7 9.44 4.12 -14.45
C THR A 7 8.51 5.28 -14.06
N GLY A 8 8.92 6.13 -13.12
CA GLY A 8 8.13 7.25 -12.63
C GLY A 8 6.87 6.82 -11.86
N ALA A 9 5.74 7.46 -12.15
CA ALA A 9 4.49 7.30 -11.39
C ALA A 9 3.66 6.05 -11.75
N SER A 10 4.05 5.28 -12.77
CA SER A 10 3.19 4.24 -13.37
C SER A 10 2.76 3.17 -12.37
N HIS A 11 3.69 2.59 -11.61
CA HIS A 11 3.37 1.53 -10.65
C HIS A 11 2.53 2.03 -9.47
N ILE A 12 2.74 3.29 -9.05
CA ILE A 12 1.95 3.89 -7.96
C ILE A 12 0.54 4.19 -8.44
N ASN A 13 0.37 4.64 -9.69
CA ASN A 13 -0.96 4.86 -10.26
C ASN A 13 -1.74 3.55 -10.34
N VAL A 14 -1.11 2.45 -10.77
CA VAL A 14 -1.75 1.11 -10.77
C VAL A 14 -2.18 0.73 -9.35
N LEU A 15 -1.32 0.94 -8.35
CA LEU A 15 -1.68 0.69 -6.95
C LEU A 15 -2.85 1.56 -6.47
N ASN A 16 -2.86 2.85 -6.81
CA ASN A 16 -3.97 3.76 -6.48
C ASN A 16 -5.28 3.31 -7.13
N ASP A 17 -5.23 2.86 -8.39
CA ASP A 17 -6.41 2.36 -9.12
C ASP A 17 -6.97 1.09 -8.49
N ILE A 18 -6.12 0.17 -8.04
CA ILE A 18 -6.56 -1.03 -7.31
C ILE A 18 -7.23 -0.65 -5.99
N ILE A 19 -6.62 0.25 -5.21
CA ILE A 19 -7.17 0.69 -3.93
C ILE A 19 -8.53 1.38 -4.15
N ARG A 20 -8.66 2.21 -5.19
CA ARG A 20 -9.92 2.83 -5.60
C ARG A 20 -10.99 1.83 -5.99
N ALA A 21 -10.68 0.92 -6.91
CA ALA A 21 -11.63 -0.07 -7.41
C ALA A 21 -12.13 -0.97 -6.27
N LYS A 22 -11.24 -1.38 -5.39
CA LYS A 22 -11.56 -2.32 -4.31
C LYS A 22 -12.30 -1.66 -3.14
N TYR A 23 -11.88 -0.48 -2.71
CA TYR A 23 -12.34 0.11 -1.46
C TYR A 23 -13.26 1.32 -1.62
N HIS A 24 -13.25 1.95 -2.79
CA HIS A 24 -14.12 3.09 -3.11
C HIS A 24 -15.16 2.76 -4.19
N GLY A 25 -15.12 1.55 -4.78
CA GLY A 25 -16.03 1.16 -5.87
C GLY A 25 -15.79 1.96 -7.15
N GLU A 26 -14.63 2.61 -7.26
CA GLU A 26 -14.25 3.48 -8.37
C GLU A 26 -13.37 2.71 -9.36
N GLY A 27 -13.92 2.36 -10.52
CA GLY A 27 -13.16 1.69 -11.58
C GLY A 27 -13.33 0.17 -11.62
N LYS A 28 -12.40 -0.51 -12.29
CA LYS A 28 -12.47 -1.96 -12.56
C LYS A 28 -11.62 -2.73 -11.54
N LEU A 29 -12.18 -3.78 -10.95
CA LEU A 29 -11.42 -4.74 -10.14
C LEU A 29 -10.36 -5.44 -11.00
N TYR A 30 -9.17 -5.61 -10.42
CA TYR A 30 -8.07 -6.27 -11.09
C TYR A 30 -8.28 -7.79 -11.11
N ALA A 31 -8.01 -8.39 -12.26
CA ALA A 31 -8.00 -9.83 -12.45
C ALA A 31 -6.57 -10.31 -12.75
N LYS A 32 -6.38 -11.64 -12.84
CA LYS A 32 -5.07 -12.25 -13.09
C LYS A 32 -4.30 -11.61 -14.26
N GLY A 33 -4.95 -11.34 -15.40
CA GLY A 33 -4.28 -10.73 -16.56
C GLY A 33 -3.75 -9.31 -16.31
N GLU A 34 -4.42 -8.55 -15.44
CA GLU A 34 -4.00 -7.20 -15.07
C GLU A 34 -2.82 -7.26 -14.08
N PHE A 35 -2.84 -8.24 -13.16
CA PHE A 35 -1.71 -8.52 -12.28
C PHE A 35 -0.50 -9.03 -13.06
N ASP A 36 -0.68 -9.96 -14.01
CA ASP A 36 0.40 -10.49 -14.86
C ASP A 36 1.11 -9.35 -15.62
N ARG A 37 0.36 -8.35 -16.10
CA ARG A 37 0.95 -7.17 -16.76
C ARG A 37 1.73 -6.27 -15.80
N TRP A 38 1.21 -6.07 -14.59
CA TRP A 38 1.85 -5.17 -13.62
C TRP A 38 3.11 -5.80 -13.01
N PHE A 39 3.04 -7.10 -12.74
CA PHE A 39 4.12 -7.89 -12.16
C PHE A 39 5.14 -8.32 -13.21
N ALA A 40 4.74 -8.37 -14.48
CA ALA A 40 5.62 -8.67 -15.60
C ALA A 40 6.53 -9.88 -15.31
N ASP A 41 7.84 -9.69 -15.35
CA ASP A 41 8.83 -10.76 -15.20
C ASP A 41 9.34 -10.92 -13.75
N TYR A 42 8.62 -10.40 -12.75
CA TYR A 42 9.01 -10.54 -11.33
C TYR A 42 8.48 -11.84 -10.71
N ASP A 43 9.39 -12.67 -10.18
CA ASP A 43 9.05 -13.95 -9.55
C ASP A 43 8.46 -13.81 -8.12
N ALA A 44 8.72 -12.68 -7.45
CA ALA A 44 8.31 -12.46 -6.07
C ALA A 44 7.99 -10.98 -5.80
N ILE A 45 6.98 -10.74 -4.96
CA ILE A 45 6.42 -9.41 -4.68
C ILE A 45 6.09 -9.31 -3.19
N LEU A 46 6.44 -8.16 -2.60
CA LEU A 46 6.23 -7.87 -1.19
C LEU A 46 5.64 -6.47 -0.99
N ASP A 47 5.27 -6.17 0.25
CA ASP A 47 4.70 -4.90 0.73
C ASP A 47 3.36 -4.53 0.10
N VAL A 48 3.31 -4.22 -1.19
CA VAL A 48 2.08 -3.78 -1.88
C VAL A 48 1.00 -4.86 -1.95
N THR A 49 1.39 -6.13 -1.85
CA THR A 49 0.48 -7.28 -1.91
C THR A 49 -0.50 -7.32 -0.72
N SER A 50 -0.19 -6.66 0.40
CA SER A 50 -1.06 -6.64 1.57
C SER A 50 -2.40 -5.94 1.32
N PHE A 51 -2.48 -5.06 0.33
CA PHE A 51 -3.71 -4.35 -0.03
C PHE A 51 -4.73 -5.22 -0.77
N PHE A 52 -4.31 -6.34 -1.37
CA PHE A 52 -5.17 -7.17 -2.21
C PHE A 52 -4.81 -8.65 -2.13
N ALA A 53 -4.29 -9.10 -0.97
CA ALA A 53 -3.87 -10.47 -0.74
C ALA A 53 -4.93 -11.54 -1.09
N PRO A 54 -6.23 -11.39 -0.74
CA PRO A 54 -7.24 -12.36 -1.15
C PRO A 54 -7.40 -12.49 -2.67
N ASP A 55 -7.26 -11.38 -3.41
CA ASP A 55 -7.40 -11.37 -4.87
C ASP A 55 -6.20 -12.06 -5.51
N LEU A 56 -5.00 -11.91 -4.93
CA LEU A 56 -3.80 -12.62 -5.37
C LEU A 56 -3.90 -14.11 -5.11
N VAL A 57 -4.41 -14.52 -3.94
CA VAL A 57 -4.62 -15.95 -3.63
C VAL A 57 -5.59 -16.58 -4.63
N ALA A 58 -6.65 -15.86 -5.00
CA ALA A 58 -7.59 -16.33 -6.02
C ALA A 58 -6.99 -16.34 -7.44
N ALA A 59 -6.19 -15.34 -7.79
CA ALA A 59 -5.58 -15.20 -9.12
C ALA A 59 -4.39 -16.16 -9.34
N TYR A 60 -3.68 -16.53 -8.27
CA TYR A 60 -2.47 -17.35 -8.32
C TYR A 60 -2.54 -18.48 -7.28
N PRO A 61 -3.43 -19.47 -7.48
CA PRO A 61 -3.61 -20.58 -6.53
C PRO A 61 -2.35 -21.45 -6.39
N ASP A 62 -1.52 -21.52 -7.44
CA ASP A 62 -0.28 -22.30 -7.46
C ASP A 62 0.92 -21.55 -6.85
N ALA A 63 0.78 -20.26 -6.55
CA ALA A 63 1.84 -19.46 -5.96
C ALA A 63 1.96 -19.72 -4.45
N LYS A 64 3.18 -19.59 -3.92
CA LYS A 64 3.44 -19.67 -2.48
C LYS A 64 3.29 -18.29 -1.85
N PHE A 65 2.49 -18.21 -0.79
CA PHE A 65 2.31 -16.99 0.00
C PHE A 65 3.07 -17.10 1.32
N ILE A 66 3.91 -16.10 1.60
CA ILE A 66 4.67 -16.01 2.85
C ILE A 66 4.15 -14.82 3.65
N LEU A 67 3.62 -15.10 4.85
CA LEU A 67 3.23 -14.08 5.81
C LEU A 67 4.34 -13.88 6.84
N THR A 68 4.94 -12.70 6.85
CA THR A 68 5.95 -12.34 7.86
C THR A 68 5.26 -11.81 9.12
N THR A 69 5.57 -12.41 10.27
CA THR A 69 5.05 -11.98 11.58
C THR A 69 6.15 -11.33 12.42
N ARG A 70 5.75 -10.42 13.31
CA ARG A 70 6.64 -9.70 14.23
C ARG A 70 5.88 -9.37 15.51
N ASP A 71 6.61 -9.20 16.61
CA ASP A 71 6.06 -8.65 17.86
C ASP A 71 5.22 -7.38 17.57
N PRO A 72 3.93 -7.34 17.95
CA PRO A 72 3.04 -6.24 17.61
C PRO A 72 3.54 -4.88 18.12
N GLN A 73 4.12 -4.83 19.32
CA GLN A 73 4.56 -3.57 19.93
C GLN A 73 5.81 -3.01 19.25
N ARG A 74 6.76 -3.87 18.86
CA ARG A 74 7.90 -3.49 18.01
C ARG A 74 7.43 -3.08 16.62
N TRP A 75 6.39 -3.74 16.09
CA TRP A 75 5.84 -3.37 14.80
C TRP A 75 5.18 -1.99 14.79
N VAL A 76 4.32 -1.69 15.78
CA VAL A 76 3.68 -0.38 15.93
C VAL A 76 4.72 0.73 16.04
N ARG A 77 5.76 0.55 16.89
CA ARG A 77 6.85 1.52 17.02
C ARG A 77 7.54 1.79 15.68
N SER A 78 7.91 0.72 14.98
CA SER A 78 8.53 0.82 13.65
C SER A 78 7.65 1.54 12.63
N VAL A 79 6.34 1.24 12.58
CA VAL A 79 5.38 1.90 11.68
C VAL A 79 5.23 3.38 12.00
N ASN A 80 5.17 3.73 13.29
CA ASN A 80 5.08 5.12 13.74
C ASN A 80 6.34 5.91 13.34
N ASP A 81 7.52 5.29 13.45
CA ASP A 81 8.79 5.94 13.16
C ASP A 81 9.14 6.05 11.68
N THR A 82 8.53 5.25 10.81
CA THR A 82 8.81 5.30 9.37
C THR A 82 7.60 5.73 8.58
N MET A 83 6.61 4.85 8.46
CA MET A 83 5.49 4.99 7.54
C MET A 83 4.57 6.16 7.92
N LEU A 84 4.21 6.31 9.21
CA LEU A 84 3.40 7.46 9.62
C LEU A 84 4.11 8.78 9.44
N LYS A 85 5.36 8.88 9.92
CA LYS A 85 6.17 10.12 9.77
C LYS A 85 6.30 10.50 8.30
N MET A 86 6.65 9.55 7.44
CA MET A 86 6.74 9.77 6.00
C MET A 86 5.41 10.25 5.43
N THR A 87 4.30 9.63 5.83
CA THR A 87 2.98 10.02 5.32
C THR A 87 2.57 11.42 5.78
N THR A 88 2.85 11.78 7.04
CA THR A 88 2.65 13.14 7.54
C THR A 88 3.46 14.15 6.74
N ILE A 89 4.74 13.87 6.46
CA ILE A 89 5.60 14.75 5.65
C ILE A 89 5.02 14.94 4.24
N ILE A 90 4.67 13.83 3.58
CA ILE A 90 4.15 13.85 2.21
C ILE A 90 2.81 14.60 2.11
N THR A 91 1.98 14.51 3.15
CA THR A 91 0.65 15.14 3.16
C THR A 91 0.64 16.58 3.71
N THR A 92 1.79 17.12 4.13
CA THR A 92 1.94 18.47 4.71
C THR A 92 2.73 19.42 3.80
N PHE A 93 2.64 20.73 4.06
CA PHE A 93 3.45 21.74 3.36
C PHE A 93 4.97 21.49 3.57
N PRO A 94 5.82 21.68 2.54
CA PRO A 94 5.49 22.06 1.16
C PRO A 94 5.21 20.87 0.23
N ILE A 95 5.57 19.64 0.64
CA ILE A 95 5.53 18.43 -0.20
C ILE A 95 4.15 18.16 -0.78
N ARG A 96 3.09 18.41 0.00
CA ARG A 96 1.69 18.33 -0.46
C ARG A 96 1.44 19.09 -1.76
N TYR A 97 2.07 20.25 -1.93
CA TYR A 97 1.87 21.14 -3.09
C TYR A 97 2.85 20.83 -4.23
N MET A 98 3.89 20.03 -3.99
CA MET A 98 4.79 19.59 -5.06
C MET A 98 4.11 18.69 -6.09
N GLY A 99 2.92 18.15 -5.79
CA GLY A 99 2.09 17.46 -6.77
C GLY A 99 1.70 18.35 -7.97
N CYS A 100 1.71 19.68 -7.82
CA CYS A 100 1.44 20.61 -8.92
C CYS A 100 2.58 20.66 -9.97
N ILE A 101 3.81 20.33 -9.55
CA ILE A 101 5.01 20.40 -10.41
C ILE A 101 5.55 19.03 -10.79
N SER A 102 5.12 17.97 -10.11
CA SER A 102 5.57 16.60 -10.36
C SER A 102 4.41 15.61 -10.27
N LYS A 103 4.11 14.95 -11.39
CA LYS A 103 3.13 13.85 -11.45
C LYS A 103 3.52 12.68 -10.55
N PHE A 104 4.83 12.45 -10.37
CA PHE A 104 5.34 11.45 -9.44
C PHE A 104 5.01 11.81 -7.99
N MET A 105 5.22 13.05 -7.60
CA MET A 105 4.83 13.52 -6.25
C MET A 105 3.31 13.51 -6.07
N ALA A 106 2.54 13.88 -7.10
CA ALA A 106 1.08 13.81 -7.04
C ALA A 106 0.58 12.39 -6.76
N ALA A 107 1.13 11.39 -7.46
CA ALA A 107 0.79 9.97 -7.26
C ALA A 107 1.15 9.49 -5.85
N TRP A 108 2.31 9.89 -5.32
CA TRP A 108 2.72 9.56 -3.95
C TRP A 108 1.84 10.21 -2.89
N VAL A 109 1.48 11.48 -3.05
CA VAL A 109 0.57 12.19 -2.13
C VAL A 109 -0.80 11.54 -2.12
N GLU A 110 -1.28 11.10 -3.27
CA GLU A 110 -2.53 10.37 -3.41
C GLU A 110 -2.48 9.00 -2.73
N PHE A 111 -1.44 8.21 -3.02
CA PHE A 111 -1.21 6.92 -2.37
C PHE A 111 -1.15 7.06 -0.85
N ALA A 112 -0.37 8.02 -0.34
CA ALA A 112 -0.29 8.36 1.07
C ALA A 112 -1.66 8.59 1.72
N ARG A 113 -2.54 9.35 1.04
CA ARG A 113 -3.90 9.62 1.54
C ARG A 113 -4.78 8.37 1.53
N LEU A 114 -4.76 7.61 0.43
CA LEU A 114 -5.54 6.39 0.29
C LEU A 114 -5.08 5.34 1.31
N ALA A 115 -3.77 5.14 1.47
CA ALA A 115 -3.18 4.19 2.40
C ALA A 115 -3.51 4.54 3.85
N LEU A 116 -3.43 5.81 4.28
CA LEU A 116 -3.82 6.20 5.65
C LEU A 116 -5.30 5.94 5.94
N ARG A 117 -6.16 6.39 5.01
CA ARG A 117 -7.61 6.23 5.14
C ARG A 117 -7.98 4.76 5.22
N HIS A 118 -7.31 3.91 4.44
CA HIS A 118 -7.70 2.51 4.33
C HIS A 118 -7.04 1.59 5.36
N LEU A 119 -5.71 1.67 5.53
CA LEU A 119 -4.99 0.78 6.46
C LEU A 119 -5.37 1.02 7.92
N TRP A 120 -5.68 2.26 8.30
CA TRP A 120 -5.99 2.59 9.69
C TRP A 120 -7.34 3.27 9.91
N LYS A 121 -8.20 3.43 8.90
CA LYS A 121 -9.53 4.07 9.05
C LYS A 121 -9.44 5.41 9.79
N ASP A 122 -8.43 6.21 9.47
CA ASP A 122 -8.08 7.48 10.12
C ASP A 122 -7.70 7.38 11.62
N LYS A 123 -7.55 6.18 12.18
CA LYS A 123 -6.96 5.95 13.51
C LYS A 123 -5.43 5.92 13.41
N LYS A 124 -4.73 6.12 14.53
CA LYS A 124 -3.29 5.92 14.57
C LYS A 124 -2.98 4.43 14.78
N PRO A 125 -1.97 3.87 14.10
CA PRO A 125 -1.45 2.54 14.41
C PRO A 125 -1.22 2.36 15.92
N GLY A 126 -1.75 1.26 16.48
CA GLY A 126 -1.64 0.95 17.90
C GLY A 126 -2.65 1.65 18.83
N THR A 127 -3.60 2.43 18.30
CA THR A 127 -4.72 2.95 19.11
C THR A 127 -5.97 2.08 19.05
N ASP A 128 -5.95 1.01 18.25
CA ASP A 128 -7.06 0.06 18.15
C ASP A 128 -6.88 -1.08 19.14
N ALA A 129 -7.61 -1.01 20.27
CA ALA A 129 -7.54 -1.98 21.35
C ALA A 129 -8.01 -3.39 20.92
N GLU A 130 -8.92 -3.46 19.94
CA GLU A 130 -9.44 -4.73 19.42
C GLU A 130 -8.38 -5.44 18.57
N ALA A 131 -7.70 -4.69 17.70
CA ALA A 131 -6.58 -5.23 16.92
C ALA A 131 -5.44 -5.70 17.84
N ILE A 132 -5.12 -4.97 18.91
CA ILE A 132 -4.07 -5.39 19.86
C ILE A 132 -4.43 -6.70 20.56
N LYS A 133 -5.72 -6.94 20.85
CA LYS A 133 -6.16 -8.16 21.52
C LYS A 133 -6.03 -9.39 20.61
N THR A 134 -6.44 -9.28 19.35
CA THR A 134 -6.41 -10.38 18.36
C THR A 134 -5.01 -10.94 18.08
N TYR A 135 -3.94 -10.17 18.29
CA TYR A 135 -2.55 -10.61 18.02
C TYR A 135 -1.74 -10.97 19.29
N ASN A 136 -2.31 -10.80 20.48
CA ASN A 136 -1.65 -11.12 21.76
C ASN A 136 -2.31 -12.29 22.51
N GLU A 137 -3.34 -12.91 21.92
CA GLU A 137 -3.90 -14.21 22.32
C GLU A 137 -3.28 -15.33 21.46
#